data_AF-A0A1I7HUJ6-F1
#
_entry.id   AF-A0A1I7HUJ6-F1
#
_cell.length_a   1.000
_cell.length_b   1.000
_cell.length_c   1.000
_cell.angle_alpha   90.00
_cell.angle_beta   90.00
_cell.angle_gamma   90.00
#
_symmetry.space_group_name_H-M   'P 1'
#
loop_
_entity.id
_entity.type
_entity.pdbx_description
1 polymer ?
#
loop_
_entity_poly.entity_id
_entity_poly.type
_entity_poly.pdbx_seq_one_letter_code
_entity_poly.pdbx_strand_id
1 'polypeptide(L)'
;MEVNHNLNRHKQKVRELLTSEEGFYHRSQRPIEPESVFGQTKSNKHYNRFRHFNKDKVLMDFAIFAIAFNLGKLHLKGLVNKEILYFFEKYGQKGDVILFFVKIDINSINFSSINNYNQKIAA
;
A
#
# COMPACT_ATOMS: atom_id res chain seq x y z
N MET A 1 49.42 4.50 13.09
CA MET A 1 48.40 3.93 12.16
C MET A 1 47.99 5.07 11.25
N GLU A 2 48.16 4.91 9.95
CA GLU A 2 47.79 5.92 8.96
C GLU A 2 46.28 5.88 8.74
N VAL A 3 45.61 7.04 8.77
CA VAL A 3 44.15 7.13 8.70
C VAL A 3 43.72 7.84 7.43
N ASN A 4 42.83 7.22 6.66
CA ASN A 4 42.29 7.81 5.44
C ASN A 4 41.23 8.89 5.78
N HIS A 5 41.66 10.15 5.72
CA HIS A 5 40.81 11.31 6.04
C HIS A 5 39.62 11.47 5.08
N ASN A 6 39.79 11.14 3.79
CA ASN A 6 38.70 11.21 2.81
C ASN A 6 37.61 10.18 3.11
N LEU A 7 38.01 8.95 3.46
CA LEU A 7 37.08 7.90 3.86
C LEU A 7 36.28 8.30 5.11
N ASN A 8 36.94 8.91 6.09
CA ASN A 8 36.28 9.40 7.29
C ASN A 8 35.27 10.52 6.99
N ARG A 9 35.62 11.46 6.10
CA ARG A 9 34.70 12.52 5.65
C ARG A 9 33.43 11.95 5.01
N HIS A 10 33.57 10.93 4.16
CA HIS A 10 32.42 10.29 3.53
C HIS A 10 31.56 9.52 4.52
N LYS A 11 32.17 8.77 5.46
CA LYS A 11 31.44 8.07 6.52
C LYS A 11 30.69 9.03 7.45
N GLN A 12 31.29 10.18 7.75
CA GLN A 12 30.66 11.25 8.53
C GLN A 12 29.40 11.76 7.81
N LYS A 13 29.53 12.15 6.54
CA LYS A 13 28.42 12.68 5.74
C LYS A 13 27.27 11.68 5.58
N VAL A 14 27.59 10.40 5.37
CA VAL A 14 26.58 9.33 5.29
C VAL A 14 25.86 9.16 6.61
N ARG A 15 26.58 9.21 7.75
CA ARG A 15 25.94 9.17 9.07
C ARG A 15 24.98 10.34 9.24
N GLU A 16 25.45 11.57 9.00
CA GLU A 16 24.64 12.78 9.12
C GLU A 16 23.35 12.70 8.29
N LEU A 17 23.43 12.24 7.03
CA LEU A 17 22.26 12.05 6.18
C LEU A 17 21.31 10.96 6.71
N LEU A 18 21.84 9.84 7.20
CA LEU A 18 21.02 8.73 7.72
C LEU A 18 20.35 9.05 9.07
N THR A 19 20.96 9.91 9.89
CA THR A 19 20.40 10.37 11.18
C THR A 19 19.69 11.72 11.08
N SER A 20 19.61 12.32 9.89
CA SER A 20 18.77 13.49 9.67
C SER A 20 17.29 13.11 9.79
N GLU A 21 16.43 14.10 10.01
CA GLU A 21 14.98 13.91 10.06
C GLU A 21 14.43 13.27 8.77
N GLU A 22 14.96 13.68 7.62
CA GLU A 22 14.66 13.11 6.30
C GLU A 22 15.12 11.64 6.20
N GLY A 23 16.31 11.32 6.73
CA GLY A 23 16.83 9.96 6.82
C GLY A 23 15.95 9.04 7.68
N PHE A 24 15.44 9.55 8.80
CA PHE A 24 14.47 8.85 9.65
C PHE A 24 13.12 8.69 8.96
N TYR A 25 12.63 9.73 8.28
CA TYR A 25 11.40 9.68 7.49
C TYR A 25 11.46 8.58 6.43
N HIS A 26 12.49 8.56 5.58
CA HIS A 26 12.67 7.50 4.59
C HIS A 26 12.84 6.12 5.22
N ARG A 27 13.51 6.01 6.39
CA ARG A 27 13.62 4.73 7.12
C ARG A 27 12.27 4.23 7.61
N SER A 28 11.40 5.12 8.09
CA SER A 28 10.05 4.77 8.54
C SER A 28 9.12 4.33 7.42
N GLN A 29 9.44 4.68 6.16
CA GLN A 29 8.69 4.25 4.98
C GLN A 29 9.13 2.86 4.46
N ARG A 30 10.29 2.33 4.88
CA ARG A 30 10.76 0.98 4.48
C ARG A 30 9.77 -0.15 4.78
N PRO A 31 8.98 -0.15 5.87
CA PRO A 31 7.94 -1.18 6.08
C PRO A 31 6.83 -1.20 5.01
N ILE A 32 6.77 -0.19 4.13
CA ILE A 32 5.88 -0.15 2.96
C ILE A 32 6.58 -0.77 1.72
N GLU A 33 7.80 -1.31 1.89
CA GLU A 33 8.59 -1.95 0.84
C GLU A 33 7.77 -2.99 0.07
N PRO A 34 7.60 -2.80 -1.26
CA PRO A 34 6.86 -3.73 -2.10
C PRO A 34 7.42 -5.16 -2.00
N GLU A 35 8.69 -5.31 -1.60
CA GLU A 35 9.38 -6.56 -1.31
C GLU A 35 8.65 -7.42 -0.28
N SER A 36 8.08 -6.82 0.78
CA SER A 36 7.33 -7.56 1.80
C SER A 36 6.02 -8.14 1.23
N VAL A 37 5.33 -7.34 0.41
CA VAL A 37 4.13 -7.77 -0.31
C VAL A 37 4.48 -8.91 -1.27
N PHE A 38 5.54 -8.76 -2.06
CA PHE A 38 5.99 -9.79 -3.00
C PHE A 38 6.49 -11.06 -2.31
N GLY A 39 7.12 -10.94 -1.14
CA GLY A 39 7.51 -12.07 -0.30
C GLY A 39 6.29 -12.90 0.10
N GLN A 40 5.27 -12.26 0.69
CA GLN A 40 4.02 -12.93 1.07
C GLN A 40 3.25 -13.48 -0.15
N THR A 41 3.32 -12.77 -1.28
CA THR A 41 2.71 -13.20 -2.55
C THR A 41 3.26 -14.56 -2.98
N LYS A 42 4.58 -14.72 -2.93
CA LYS A 42 5.27 -15.94 -3.35
C LYS A 42 5.17 -17.05 -2.30
N SER A 43 5.47 -16.75 -1.04
CA SER A 43 5.52 -17.77 0.03
C SER A 43 4.15 -18.20 0.53
N ASN A 44 3.22 -17.26 0.78
CA ASN A 44 1.95 -17.55 1.44
C ASN A 44 0.81 -17.72 0.43
N LYS A 45 0.80 -16.93 -0.65
CA LYS A 45 -0.24 -16.97 -1.68
C LYS A 45 0.11 -17.87 -2.86
N HIS A 46 1.31 -18.45 -2.88
CA HIS A 46 1.81 -19.34 -3.94
C HIS A 46 1.69 -18.74 -5.36
N TYR A 47 1.69 -17.40 -5.44
CA TYR A 47 1.54 -16.69 -6.70
C TYR A 47 2.93 -16.25 -7.18
N ASN A 48 3.56 -17.12 -7.98
CA ASN A 48 4.95 -16.95 -8.39
C ASN A 48 5.14 -16.27 -9.75
N ARG A 49 4.09 -16.23 -10.58
CA ARG A 49 4.13 -15.67 -11.94
C ARG A 49 2.73 -15.24 -12.38
N PHE A 50 2.67 -14.20 -13.22
CA PHE A 50 1.47 -13.85 -13.96
C PHE A 50 1.00 -15.00 -14.86
N ARG A 51 -0.31 -15.22 -14.90
CA ARG A 51 -0.91 -16.32 -15.65
C ARG A 51 -1.25 -15.91 -17.07
N HIS A 52 -1.48 -14.62 -17.30
CA HIS A 52 -1.82 -14.10 -18.60
C HIS A 52 -0.61 -13.51 -19.33
N PHE A 53 -0.68 -13.61 -20.65
CA PHE A 53 0.23 -12.94 -21.58
C PHE A 53 -0.47 -11.68 -22.12
N ASN A 54 0.33 -10.69 -22.53
CA ASN A 54 -0.06 -9.31 -22.91
C ASN A 54 -0.17 -8.35 -21.73
N LYS A 55 0.32 -7.12 -21.96
CA LYS A 55 0.46 -6.06 -20.94
C LYS A 55 -0.85 -5.77 -20.22
N ASP A 56 -1.96 -5.67 -20.95
CA ASP A 56 -3.27 -5.31 -20.37
C ASP A 56 -3.81 -6.42 -19.46
N LYS A 57 -3.59 -7.69 -19.82
CA LYS A 57 -4.02 -8.83 -19.01
C LYS A 57 -3.13 -9.04 -17.78
N VAL A 58 -1.84 -8.77 -17.90
CA VAL A 58 -0.91 -8.72 -16.76
C VAL A 58 -1.30 -7.60 -15.80
N LEU A 59 -1.70 -6.44 -16.32
CA LEU A 59 -2.19 -5.32 -15.50
C LEU A 59 -3.49 -5.70 -14.76
N MET A 60 -4.41 -6.38 -15.43
CA MET A 60 -5.62 -6.91 -14.81
C MET A 60 -5.29 -7.90 -13.67
N ASP A 61 -4.39 -8.86 -13.91
CA ASP A 61 -3.93 -9.81 -12.89
C ASP A 61 -3.37 -9.07 -11.67
N PHE A 62 -2.53 -8.06 -11.91
CA PHE A 62 -1.96 -7.23 -10.84
C PHE A 62 -3.02 -6.42 -10.09
N ALA A 63 -4.02 -5.87 -10.79
CA ALA A 63 -5.10 -5.10 -10.17
C ALA A 63 -5.97 -5.99 -9.26
N ILE A 64 -6.35 -7.18 -9.73
CA ILE A 64 -7.09 -8.16 -8.91
C ILE A 64 -6.26 -8.56 -7.69
N PHE A 65 -4.96 -8.81 -7.90
CA PHE A 65 -4.04 -9.15 -6.83
C PHE A 65 -3.97 -8.05 -5.76
N ALA A 66 -3.83 -6.78 -6.17
CA ALA A 66 -3.80 -5.64 -5.26
C ALA A 66 -5.11 -5.48 -4.46
N ILE A 67 -6.26 -5.67 -5.11
CA ILE A 67 -7.58 -5.63 -4.45
C ILE A 67 -7.66 -6.73 -3.39
N ALA A 68 -7.32 -7.98 -3.74
CA ALA A 68 -7.34 -9.11 -2.82
C ALA A 68 -6.41 -8.88 -1.61
N PHE A 69 -5.22 -8.31 -1.85
CA PHE A 69 -4.25 -8.01 -0.80
C PHE A 69 -4.77 -6.93 0.16
N ASN A 70 -5.38 -5.88 -0.37
CA ASN A 70 -5.99 -4.81 0.43
C ASN A 70 -7.17 -5.30 1.26
N LEU A 71 -8.02 -6.18 0.70
CA LEU A 71 -9.10 -6.83 1.43
C LEU A 71 -8.55 -7.69 2.58
N GLY A 72 -7.50 -8.46 2.35
CA GLY A 72 -6.82 -9.23 3.40
C GLY A 72 -6.28 -8.33 4.52
N LYS A 73 -5.68 -7.19 4.16
CA LYS A 73 -5.19 -6.21 5.14
C LYS A 73 -6.32 -5.58 5.96
N LEU A 74 -7.45 -5.28 5.32
CA LEU A 74 -8.65 -4.77 5.99
C LEU A 74 -9.26 -5.81 6.93
N HIS A 75 -9.35 -7.08 6.51
CA HIS A 75 -9.83 -8.16 7.37
C HIS A 75 -8.96 -8.33 8.62
N LEU A 76 -7.63 -8.36 8.46
CA LEU A 76 -6.71 -8.44 9.60
C LEU A 76 -6.80 -7.23 10.53
N LYS A 77 -6.98 -6.02 10.00
CA LYS A 77 -7.22 -4.81 10.81
C LYS A 77 -8.60 -4.82 11.48
N GLY A 78 -9.62 -5.31 10.81
CA GLY A 78 -10.98 -5.46 11.34
C GLY A 78 -11.06 -6.50 12.45
N LEU A 79 -10.30 -7.59 12.37
CA LEU A 79 -10.17 -8.58 13.44
C LEU A 79 -9.59 -7.99 14.74
N VAL A 80 -8.73 -6.98 14.63
CA VAL A 80 -8.20 -6.24 15.80
C VAL A 80 -9.29 -5.37 16.45
N ASN A 81 -10.30 -4.96 15.68
CA ASN A 81 -11.33 -4.03 16.12
C ASN A 81 -12.72 -4.70 16.07
N LYS A 82 -13.10 -5.37 17.17
CA LYS A 82 -14.30 -6.23 17.27
C LYS A 82 -15.61 -5.55 16.81
N GLU A 83 -15.73 -4.24 16.97
CA GLU A 83 -16.89 -3.46 16.50
C GLU A 83 -17.02 -3.45 14.98
N ILE A 84 -15.88 -3.32 14.28
CA ILE A 84 -15.81 -3.34 12.82
C ILE A 84 -16.12 -4.74 12.29
N LEU A 85 -15.65 -5.79 12.99
CA LEU A 85 -15.96 -7.17 12.65
C LEU A 85 -17.45 -7.47 12.79
N TYR A 86 -18.07 -7.04 13.90
CA TYR A 86 -19.51 -7.18 14.14
C TYR A 86 -20.34 -6.43 13.07
N PHE A 87 -19.88 -5.24 12.67
CA PHE A 87 -20.47 -4.51 11.55
C PHE A 87 -20.37 -5.33 10.25
N PHE A 88 -19.18 -5.82 9.88
CA PHE A 88 -19.01 -6.62 8.66
C PHE A 88 -19.82 -7.92 8.68
N GLU A 89 -19.91 -8.64 9.79
CA GLU A 89 -20.74 -9.86 9.90
C GLU A 89 -22.23 -9.57 9.71
N LYS A 90 -22.71 -8.46 10.30
CA LYS A 90 -24.11 -8.03 10.20
C LYS A 90 -24.51 -7.63 8.78
N TYR A 91 -23.59 -7.02 8.01
CA TYR A 91 -23.84 -6.60 6.63
C TYR A 91 -23.46 -7.66 5.58
N GLY A 92 -22.51 -8.55 5.87
CA GLY A 92 -22.10 -9.63 4.96
C GLY A 92 -23.15 -10.74 4.85
N GLN A 93 -23.89 -11.02 5.93
CA GLN A 93 -25.00 -11.98 5.88
C GLN A 93 -26.22 -11.51 5.06
N LYS A 94 -26.28 -10.23 4.65
CA LYS A 94 -27.40 -9.63 3.90
C LYS A 94 -27.05 -9.26 2.45
N GLY A 95 -26.12 -9.99 1.83
CA GLY A 95 -25.81 -9.85 0.41
C GLY A 95 -24.62 -8.92 0.17
N ASP A 96 -23.44 -9.54 0.07
CA ASP A 96 -22.09 -8.98 -0.10
C ASP A 96 -21.89 -7.99 -1.27
N VAL A 97 -22.93 -7.70 -2.04
CA VAL A 97 -22.91 -6.82 -3.21
C VAL A 97 -23.10 -5.35 -2.78
N ILE A 98 -23.87 -5.09 -1.72
CA ILE A 98 -24.26 -3.73 -1.33
C ILE A 98 -23.07 -2.94 -0.76
N LEU A 99 -22.21 -3.57 0.03
CA LEU A 99 -21.08 -2.85 0.66
C LEU A 99 -19.97 -2.50 -0.34
N PHE A 100 -19.80 -3.30 -1.39
CA PHE A 100 -18.88 -3.01 -2.48
C PHE A 100 -19.37 -1.81 -3.30
N PHE A 101 -20.66 -1.76 -3.62
CA PHE A 101 -21.27 -0.63 -4.34
C PHE A 101 -21.27 0.66 -3.51
N VAL A 102 -21.67 0.62 -2.23
CA VAL A 102 -21.66 1.82 -1.36
C VAL A 102 -20.25 2.39 -1.21
N LYS A 103 -19.23 1.54 -1.13
CA LYS A 103 -17.83 1.99 -1.02
C LYS A 103 -17.27 2.51 -2.34
N ILE A 104 -17.70 1.96 -3.48
CA ILE A 104 -17.39 2.50 -4.81
C ILE A 104 -18.04 3.88 -4.99
N ASP A 105 -19.31 4.04 -4.61
CA ASP A 105 -20.01 5.32 -4.69
C ASP A 105 -19.32 6.39 -3.84
N ILE A 106 -18.98 6.09 -2.59
CA ILE A 106 -18.26 7.03 -1.70
C ILE A 106 -16.88 7.41 -2.28
N ASN A 107 -16.13 6.45 -2.85
CA ASN A 107 -14.84 6.75 -3.48
C ASN A 107 -15.00 7.54 -4.79
N SER A 108 -16.04 7.28 -5.58
CA SER A 108 -16.33 8.03 -6.81
C SER A 108 -16.69 9.49 -6.51
N ILE A 109 -17.49 9.73 -5.45
CA ILE A 109 -17.87 11.07 -5.00
C ILE A 109 -16.65 11.84 -4.50
N ASN A 110 -15.76 11.20 -3.72
CA ASN A 110 -14.52 11.83 -3.27
C ASN A 110 -13.54 12.10 -4.41
N PHE A 111 -13.47 11.24 -5.43
CA PHE A 111 -12.59 11.47 -6.57
C PHE A 111 -13.11 12.60 -7.47
N SER A 112 -14.43 12.68 -7.66
CA SER A 112 -15.12 13.79 -8.35
C SER A 112 -14.91 15.13 -7.64
N SER A 113 -14.98 15.15 -6.30
CA SER A 113 -14.77 16.38 -5.53
C SER A 113 -13.32 16.85 -5.61
N ILE A 114 -12.34 15.95 -5.43
CA ILE A 114 -10.90 16.27 -5.51
C ILE A 114 -10.50 16.82 -6.89
N ASN A 115 -11.02 16.26 -7.98
CA ASN A 115 -10.75 16.77 -9.32
C ASN A 115 -11.36 18.17 -9.55
N ASN A 116 -12.54 18.45 -8.98
CA ASN A 116 -13.15 19.79 -9.02
C ASN A 116 -12.39 20.83 -8.19
N TYR A 117 -11.78 20.44 -7.05
CA TYR A 117 -10.94 21.35 -6.26
C TYR A 117 -9.64 21.67 -7.01
N ASN A 118 -9.02 20.68 -7.66
CA ASN A 118 -7.78 20.88 -8.40
C ASN A 118 -7.97 21.68 -9.70
N GLN A 119 -9.16 21.62 -10.34
CA GLN A 119 -9.48 22.49 -11.49
C GLN A 119 -9.74 23.96 -11.11
N LYS A 120 -10.15 24.25 -9.87
CA LYS A 120 -10.40 25.62 -9.40
C LYS A 120 -9.15 26.35 -8.91
N ILE A 121 -8.02 25.64 -8.74
CA ILE A 121 -6.75 26.21 -8.25
C ILE A 121 -5.78 26.49 -9.41
N ALA A 122 -6.10 26.07 -10.63
CA ALA A 122 -5.37 26.44 -11.84
C ALA A 122 -6.02 27.65 -12.53
N ALA A 123 -5.88 28.83 -11.94
CA ALA A 123 -6.07 30.15 -12.57
C ALA A 123 -5.21 31.17 -11.85
#